data_AF-A0A811UBH7-F1
#
_entry.id   AF-A0A811UBH7-F1
#
_cell.length_a   1.000
_cell.length_b   1.000
_cell.length_c   1.000
_cell.angle_alpha   90.00
_cell.angle_beta   90.00
_cell.angle_gamma   90.00
#
_symmetry.space_group_name_H-M   'P 1'
#
loop_
_entity.id
_entity.type
_entity.pdbx_description
1 polymer ?
#
loop_
_entity_poly.entity_id
_entity_poly.type
_entity_poly.pdbx_seq_one_letter_code
_entity_poly.pdbx_strand_id
1 'polypeptide(L)'
;MSEALDKLEQKQIQNKIEHETAIEQVKSTKRQKRELKRRKWVDWNTQDEQAGGTKRAAFDPANRVKRKKCAMLLSYCGAKYFGMQRNPGMQTIEEELFKAMLKHKWITEESFEAAQAACFQRAARTDKGVSAARQVCSIKLPDSVDIKALNEDLPEEIRVFGVERVTKGFNAKDQCNARTYTYTLPSVAFADCTEKHDFENYRTEAAHLEN
;
A
#
# COMPACT_ATOMS: atom_id res chain seq x y z
N MET A 1 51.05 27.45 -3.03
CA MET A 1 50.41 27.33 -4.36
C MET A 1 50.20 25.87 -4.77
N SER A 2 51.08 24.92 -4.41
CA SER A 2 50.90 23.48 -4.75
C SER A 2 49.75 22.80 -3.99
N GLU A 3 49.62 23.03 -2.67
CA GLU A 3 48.60 22.35 -1.86
C GLU A 3 47.14 22.64 -2.27
N ALA A 4 46.87 23.81 -2.86
CA ALA A 4 45.53 24.17 -3.31
C ALA A 4 45.17 23.47 -4.64
N LEU A 5 46.17 23.24 -5.50
CA LEU A 5 46.03 22.49 -6.74
C LEU A 5 45.84 21.00 -6.45
N ASP A 6 46.62 20.44 -5.53
CA ASP A 6 46.50 19.03 -5.12
C ASP A 6 45.12 18.72 -4.51
N LYS A 7 44.59 19.64 -3.69
CA LYS A 7 43.22 19.50 -3.13
C LYS A 7 42.13 19.60 -4.20
N LEU A 8 42.34 20.42 -5.23
CA LEU A 8 41.40 20.53 -6.36
C LEU A 8 41.41 19.23 -7.18
N GLU A 9 42.59 18.67 -7.43
CA GLU A 9 42.77 17.41 -8.17
C GLU A 9 42.16 16.22 -7.40
N GLN A 10 42.41 16.12 -6.10
CA GLN A 10 41.79 15.10 -5.24
C GLN A 10 40.26 15.21 -5.24
N LYS A 11 39.72 16.44 -5.21
CA LYS A 11 38.26 16.67 -5.26
C LYS A 11 37.67 16.27 -6.61
N GLN A 12 38.38 16.50 -7.71
CA GLN A 12 37.94 16.08 -9.05
C GLN A 12 37.95 14.56 -9.19
N ILE A 13 38.98 13.88 -8.68
CA ILE A 13 39.06 12.42 -8.66
C ILE A 13 37.93 11.81 -7.82
N GLN A 14 37.66 12.37 -6.63
CA GLN A 14 36.59 11.91 -5.75
C GLN A 14 35.21 12.03 -6.43
N ASN A 15 34.92 13.17 -7.05
CA ASN A 15 33.67 13.38 -7.79
C ASN A 15 33.52 12.40 -8.95
N LYS A 16 34.62 12.05 -9.63
CA LYS A 16 34.61 11.09 -10.73
C LYS A 16 34.30 9.68 -10.23
N ILE A 17 34.91 9.27 -9.12
CA ILE A 17 34.65 7.97 -8.47
C ILE A 17 33.20 7.88 -8.00
N GLU A 18 32.66 8.94 -7.40
CA GLU A 18 31.26 9.02 -6.96
C GLU A 18 30.28 8.94 -8.14
N HIS A 19 30.61 9.59 -9.26
CA HIS A 19 29.80 9.51 -10.47
C HIS A 19 29.80 8.11 -11.09
N GLU A 20 30.97 7.47 -11.17
CA GLU A 20 31.10 6.11 -11.70
C GLU A 20 30.40 5.08 -10.80
N THR A 21 30.51 5.20 -9.47
CA THR A 21 29.78 4.34 -8.53
C THR A 21 28.26 4.55 -8.59
N ALA A 22 27.78 5.78 -8.75
CA ALA A 22 26.36 6.06 -8.96
C ALA A 22 25.84 5.41 -10.26
N ILE A 23 26.61 5.47 -11.35
CA ILE A 23 26.28 4.82 -12.61
C ILE A 23 26.21 3.29 -12.44
N GLU A 24 27.17 2.70 -11.73
CA GLU A 24 27.25 1.27 -11.48
C GLU A 24 26.07 0.78 -10.61
N GLN A 25 25.68 1.56 -9.58
CA GLN A 25 24.49 1.31 -8.78
C GLN A 25 23.19 1.38 -9.61
N VAL A 26 23.07 2.34 -10.53
CA VAL A 26 21.90 2.44 -11.42
C VAL A 26 21.86 1.26 -12.41
N LYS A 27 23.01 0.84 -12.94
CA LYS A 27 23.12 -0.34 -13.83
C LYS A 27 22.77 -1.63 -13.09
N SER A 28 23.28 -1.83 -11.87
CA SER A 28 22.98 -3.01 -11.05
C SER A 28 21.49 -3.08 -10.69
N THR A 29 20.88 -1.96 -10.33
CA THR A 29 19.44 -1.86 -10.05
C THR A 29 18.59 -2.15 -11.29
N LYS A 30 19.00 -1.67 -12.47
CA LYS A 30 18.34 -2.00 -13.75
C LYS A 30 18.51 -3.48 -14.11
N ARG A 31 19.67 -4.08 -13.83
CA ARG A 31 19.94 -5.51 -14.04
C ARG A 31 19.05 -6.37 -13.13
N GLN A 32 18.97 -6.04 -11.84
CA GLN A 32 18.08 -6.69 -10.88
C GLN A 32 16.60 -6.56 -11.30
N LYS A 33 16.15 -5.36 -11.72
CA LYS A 33 14.78 -5.18 -12.26
C LYS A 33 14.52 -6.00 -13.52
N ARG A 34 15.52 -6.15 -14.41
CA ARG A 34 15.43 -7.00 -15.60
C ARG A 34 15.40 -8.48 -15.23
N GLU A 35 16.12 -8.89 -14.20
CA GLU A 35 16.15 -10.26 -13.70
C GLU A 35 14.85 -10.64 -12.99
N LEU A 36 14.30 -9.74 -12.18
CA LEU A 36 12.94 -9.82 -11.63
C LEU A 36 11.85 -9.84 -12.72
N LYS A 37 12.06 -9.15 -13.86
CA LYS A 37 11.16 -9.21 -15.03
C LYS A 37 11.38 -10.45 -15.89
N ARG A 38 12.61 -10.99 -15.94
CA ARG A 38 12.95 -12.33 -16.42
C ARG A 38 12.62 -13.38 -15.35
N ARG A 39 11.55 -13.17 -14.56
CA ARG A 39 10.86 -14.25 -13.87
C ARG A 39 10.71 -15.35 -14.90
N LYS A 40 11.50 -16.40 -14.70
CA LYS A 40 11.63 -17.57 -15.57
C LYS A 40 10.22 -17.95 -15.99
N TRP A 41 10.03 -18.21 -17.27
CA TRP A 41 8.97 -19.12 -17.66
C TRP A 41 9.25 -20.39 -16.86
N VAL A 42 8.50 -20.61 -15.79
CA VAL A 42 8.67 -21.76 -14.94
C VAL A 42 8.16 -22.91 -15.78
N ASP A 43 9.08 -23.74 -16.24
CA ASP A 43 8.72 -25.01 -16.83
C ASP A 43 8.09 -25.83 -15.69
N TRP A 44 6.77 -25.99 -15.74
CA TRP A 44 6.00 -26.62 -14.68
C TRP A 44 6.42 -28.08 -14.45
N ASN A 45 7.05 -28.70 -15.46
CA ASN A 45 7.61 -30.04 -15.36
C ASN A 45 8.70 -30.15 -14.28
N THR A 46 9.55 -29.13 -14.10
CA THR A 46 10.66 -29.21 -13.13
C THR A 46 10.19 -29.00 -11.68
N GLN A 47 9.04 -28.34 -11.46
CA GLN A 47 8.46 -28.18 -10.12
C GLN A 47 7.68 -29.43 -9.67
N ASP A 48 6.98 -30.10 -10.58
CA ASP A 48 6.20 -31.30 -10.26
C ASP A 48 7.11 -32.49 -9.91
N GLU A 49 8.35 -32.53 -10.43
CA GLU A 49 9.37 -33.53 -10.04
C GLU A 49 9.88 -33.35 -8.60
N GLN A 50 9.92 -32.12 -8.07
CA GLN A 50 10.41 -31.84 -6.71
C GLN A 50 9.31 -31.94 -5.63
N ALA A 51 8.03 -31.87 -6.02
CA ALA A 51 6.90 -31.76 -5.09
C ALA A 51 6.13 -33.07 -4.82
N GLY A 52 6.73 -34.23 -5.06
CA GLY A 52 6.15 -35.51 -4.63
C GLY A 52 4.80 -35.85 -5.30
N GLY A 53 4.74 -35.78 -6.62
CA GLY A 53 3.79 -36.57 -7.42
C GLY A 53 2.32 -36.13 -7.43
N THR A 54 1.95 -35.00 -6.82
CA THR A 54 0.58 -34.47 -6.99
C THR A 54 0.58 -33.46 -8.14
N LYS A 55 0.37 -33.94 -9.38
CA LYS A 55 0.23 -33.07 -10.57
C LYS A 55 -0.82 -31.99 -10.29
N ARG A 56 -0.43 -30.71 -10.42
CA ARG A 56 -1.40 -29.60 -10.35
C ARG A 56 -2.47 -29.84 -11.42
N ALA A 57 -3.74 -29.71 -11.05
CA ALA A 57 -4.84 -29.86 -12.00
C ALA A 57 -4.62 -28.96 -13.23
N ALA A 58 -4.88 -29.50 -14.42
CA ALA A 58 -4.68 -28.77 -15.67
C ALA A 58 -5.45 -27.44 -15.62
N PHE A 59 -4.75 -26.32 -15.83
CA PHE A 59 -5.36 -24.99 -15.83
C PHE A 59 -6.20 -24.83 -17.09
N ASP A 60 -7.53 -24.81 -16.94
CA ASP A 60 -8.44 -24.48 -18.03
C ASP A 60 -8.35 -22.97 -18.34
N PRO A 61 -7.94 -22.58 -19.57
CA PRO A 61 -7.88 -21.19 -19.99
C PRO A 61 -9.21 -20.43 -19.88
N ALA A 62 -10.36 -21.13 -19.94
CA ALA A 62 -11.69 -20.53 -19.77
C ALA A 62 -11.90 -19.96 -18.36
N ASN A 63 -11.23 -20.53 -17.35
CA ASN A 63 -11.28 -20.05 -15.97
C ASN A 63 -10.35 -18.86 -15.71
N ARG A 64 -9.70 -18.32 -16.75
CA ARG A 64 -8.82 -17.15 -16.62
C ARG A 64 -9.62 -15.87 -16.44
N VAL A 65 -9.75 -15.45 -15.19
CA VAL A 65 -10.30 -14.13 -14.84
C VAL A 65 -9.38 -13.00 -15.32
N LYS A 66 -9.85 -12.21 -16.29
CA LYS A 66 -9.14 -11.01 -16.77
C LYS A 66 -9.23 -9.91 -15.72
N ARG A 67 -8.09 -9.42 -15.24
CA ARG A 67 -7.99 -8.37 -14.22
C ARG A 67 -7.47 -7.07 -14.85
N LYS A 68 -8.15 -5.95 -14.59
CA LYS A 68 -7.79 -4.61 -15.05
C LYS A 68 -7.52 -3.70 -13.88
N LYS A 69 -6.77 -2.62 -14.11
CA LYS A 69 -6.41 -1.66 -13.07
C LYS A 69 -7.67 -0.86 -12.70
N CYS A 70 -7.98 -0.81 -11.42
CA CYS A 70 -9.11 -0.10 -10.85
C CYS A 70 -8.65 0.82 -9.71
N ALA A 71 -9.38 1.89 -9.48
CA ALA A 71 -9.35 2.68 -8.27
C ALA A 71 -10.49 2.22 -7.34
N MET A 72 -10.21 2.10 -6.06
CA MET A 72 -11.16 1.67 -5.03
C MET A 72 -11.23 2.73 -3.96
N LEU A 73 -12.43 3.21 -3.66
CA LEU A 73 -12.70 4.16 -2.58
C LEU A 73 -13.29 3.41 -1.39
N LEU A 74 -12.68 3.56 -0.23
CA LEU A 74 -13.13 2.92 1.00
C LEU A 74 -13.01 3.85 2.22
N SER A 75 -13.77 3.52 3.26
CA SER A 75 -13.63 4.06 4.60
C SER A 75 -13.36 2.95 5.61
N TYR A 76 -12.70 3.31 6.70
CA TYR A 76 -12.56 2.40 7.84
C TYR A 76 -12.42 3.11 9.18
N CYS A 77 -12.90 2.45 10.23
CA CYS A 77 -12.54 2.75 11.61
C CYS A 77 -11.24 2.03 11.98
N GLY A 78 -10.18 2.79 12.27
CA GLY A 78 -8.85 2.24 12.51
C GLY A 78 -8.63 1.66 13.91
N ALA A 79 -9.57 1.84 14.85
CA ALA A 79 -9.37 1.60 16.27
C ALA A 79 -8.88 0.18 16.62
N LYS A 80 -9.39 -0.85 15.93
CA LYS A 80 -9.05 -2.26 16.15
C LYS A 80 -7.88 -2.76 15.29
N TYR A 81 -7.32 -1.91 14.43
CA TYR A 81 -6.37 -2.31 13.40
C TYR A 81 -4.98 -1.72 13.60
N PHE A 82 -3.97 -2.47 13.21
CA PHE A 82 -2.56 -2.06 13.24
C PHE A 82 -2.16 -1.28 11.98
N GLY A 83 -3.06 -0.40 11.54
CA GLY A 83 -2.89 0.47 10.40
C GLY A 83 -3.35 -0.13 9.08
N MET A 84 -3.07 0.61 8.00
CA MET A 84 -3.49 0.26 6.65
C MET A 84 -2.65 -0.87 6.03
N GLN A 85 -1.35 -0.93 6.34
CA GLN A 85 -0.39 -1.81 5.67
C GLN A 85 -0.18 -3.14 6.36
N ARG A 86 -0.23 -4.22 5.58
CA ARG A 86 0.06 -5.58 6.04
C ARG A 86 1.41 -5.64 6.72
N ASN A 87 1.38 -6.13 7.95
CA ASN A 87 2.54 -6.55 8.71
C ASN A 87 2.30 -8.00 9.15
N PRO A 88 3.31 -8.88 9.10
CA PRO A 88 3.14 -10.29 9.49
C PRO A 88 2.54 -10.43 10.89
N GLY A 89 1.51 -11.28 11.01
CA GLY A 89 0.84 -11.57 12.29
C GLY A 89 -0.09 -10.48 12.82
N MET A 90 -0.31 -9.39 12.10
CA MET A 90 -1.12 -8.25 12.57
C MET A 90 -2.41 -8.09 11.76
N GLN A 91 -3.50 -7.76 12.45
CA GLN A 91 -4.76 -7.41 11.80
C GLN A 91 -4.67 -6.00 11.23
N THR A 92 -4.80 -5.88 9.91
CA THR A 92 -4.66 -4.62 9.16
C THR A 92 -5.78 -4.49 8.16
N ILE A 93 -6.05 -3.27 7.70
CA ILE A 93 -7.14 -3.01 6.74
C ILE A 93 -6.91 -3.78 5.43
N GLU A 94 -5.68 -3.78 4.91
CA GLU A 94 -5.33 -4.59 3.74
C GLU A 94 -5.49 -6.10 3.96
N GLU A 95 -5.27 -6.58 5.18
CA GLU A 95 -5.40 -8.00 5.46
C GLU A 95 -6.84 -8.46 5.19
N GLU A 96 -7.80 -7.78 5.80
CA GLU A 96 -9.23 -8.03 5.63
C GLU A 96 -9.70 -7.81 4.19
N LEU A 97 -9.24 -6.73 3.54
CA LEU A 97 -9.57 -6.47 2.14
C LEU A 97 -9.18 -7.62 1.22
N PHE A 98 -7.95 -8.15 1.29
CA PHE A 98 -7.60 -9.22 0.36
C PHE A 98 -8.19 -10.56 0.78
N LYS A 99 -8.44 -10.83 2.08
CA LYS A 99 -9.16 -12.04 2.48
C LYS A 99 -10.53 -12.10 1.81
N ALA A 100 -11.29 -11.01 1.86
CA ALA A 100 -12.58 -10.91 1.19
C ALA A 100 -12.45 -11.05 -0.34
N MET A 101 -11.48 -10.37 -0.96
CA MET A 101 -11.25 -10.48 -2.42
C MET A 101 -10.79 -11.89 -2.86
N LEU A 102 -10.03 -12.60 -2.02
CA LEU A 102 -9.57 -13.96 -2.27
C LEU A 102 -10.73 -14.94 -2.20
N LYS A 103 -11.64 -14.77 -1.23
CA LYS A 103 -12.88 -15.56 -1.09
C LYS A 103 -13.73 -15.50 -2.37
N HIS A 104 -13.84 -14.33 -3.00
CA HIS A 104 -14.53 -14.18 -4.29
C HIS A 104 -13.69 -14.55 -5.53
N LYS A 105 -12.45 -15.03 -5.35
CA LYS A 105 -11.50 -15.36 -6.44
C LYS A 105 -11.15 -14.17 -7.36
N TRP A 106 -11.35 -12.94 -6.88
CA TRP A 106 -11.02 -11.73 -7.65
C TRP A 106 -9.52 -11.49 -7.71
N ILE A 107 -8.78 -11.97 -6.72
CA ILE A 107 -7.31 -12.03 -6.71
C ILE A 107 -6.83 -13.49 -6.70
N THR A 108 -5.55 -13.71 -6.96
CA THR A 108 -4.91 -15.03 -6.87
C THR A 108 -4.24 -15.23 -5.51
N GLU A 109 -3.90 -16.46 -5.16
CA GLU A 109 -3.10 -16.74 -3.96
C GLU A 109 -1.75 -15.98 -3.99
N GLU A 110 -1.08 -15.96 -5.15
CA GLU A 110 0.15 -15.17 -5.34
C GLU A 110 -0.08 -13.67 -5.05
N SER A 111 -1.27 -13.16 -5.42
CA SER A 111 -1.63 -11.77 -5.16
C SER A 111 -1.96 -11.50 -3.69
N PHE A 112 -2.44 -12.52 -2.97
CA PHE A 112 -2.67 -12.46 -1.54
C PHE A 112 -1.36 -12.43 -0.77
N GLU A 113 -0.43 -13.34 -1.07
CA GLU A 113 0.90 -13.37 -0.45
C GLU A 113 1.73 -12.12 -0.79
N ALA A 114 1.69 -11.71 -2.06
CA ALA A 114 2.44 -10.56 -2.57
C ALA A 114 1.50 -9.52 -3.19
N ALA A 115 1.15 -8.50 -2.40
CA ALA A 115 0.31 -7.38 -2.86
C ALA A 115 0.81 -6.70 -4.14
N GLN A 116 2.12 -6.76 -4.42
CA GLN A 116 2.72 -6.25 -5.65
C GLN A 116 2.28 -7.01 -6.91
N ALA A 117 1.94 -8.30 -6.81
CA ALA A 117 1.42 -9.10 -7.93
C ALA A 117 0.03 -8.59 -8.39
N ALA A 118 -0.80 -8.14 -7.45
CA ALA A 118 -2.05 -7.40 -7.75
C ALA A 118 -1.81 -5.93 -8.16
N CYS A 119 -0.57 -5.47 -8.15
CA CYS A 119 -0.20 -4.06 -8.30
C CYS A 119 -0.96 -3.17 -7.31
N PHE A 120 -1.18 -3.63 -6.08
CA PHE A 120 -1.89 -2.88 -5.06
C PHE A 120 -1.06 -1.67 -4.60
N GLN A 121 -1.67 -0.49 -4.55
CA GLN A 121 -1.08 0.74 -4.00
C GLN A 121 -2.16 1.51 -3.26
N ARG A 122 -1.76 2.25 -2.23
CA ARG A 122 -2.64 3.12 -1.41
C ARG A 122 -2.29 4.59 -1.63
N ALA A 123 -3.27 5.46 -1.55
CA ALA A 123 -3.04 6.89 -1.51
C ALA A 123 -2.38 7.30 -0.19
N ALA A 124 -2.80 6.74 0.94
CA ALA A 124 -2.22 7.02 2.26
C ALA A 124 -1.84 5.73 3.02
N ARG A 125 -0.72 5.74 3.72
CA ARG A 125 -0.43 4.76 4.78
C ARG A 125 -0.91 5.38 6.09
N THR A 126 -1.91 4.79 6.72
CA THR A 126 -2.39 5.22 8.04
C THR A 126 -1.78 4.33 9.11
N ASP A 127 -1.35 4.95 10.21
CA ASP A 127 -0.77 4.24 11.36
C ASP A 127 -1.83 3.46 12.16
N LYS A 128 -1.37 2.72 13.17
CA LYS A 128 -2.22 1.99 14.10
C LYS A 128 -3.27 2.92 14.72
N GLY A 129 -4.53 2.48 14.76
CA GLY A 129 -5.62 3.24 15.35
C GLY A 129 -6.20 4.36 14.46
N VAL A 130 -5.52 4.75 13.37
CA VAL A 130 -5.94 5.88 12.53
C VAL A 130 -7.05 5.45 11.58
N SER A 131 -8.19 6.15 11.65
CA SER A 131 -9.34 5.98 10.76
C SER A 131 -9.17 6.71 9.42
N ALA A 132 -9.95 6.32 8.41
CA ALA A 132 -10.02 7.04 7.14
C ALA A 132 -11.45 7.11 6.62
N ALA A 133 -11.90 8.30 6.23
CA ALA A 133 -13.20 8.50 5.61
C ALA A 133 -13.18 8.25 4.09
N ARG A 134 -12.06 8.57 3.42
CA ARG A 134 -11.92 8.51 1.96
C ARG A 134 -10.55 8.00 1.54
N GLN A 135 -10.21 6.79 1.97
CA GLN A 135 -8.99 6.12 1.50
C GLN A 135 -9.20 5.69 0.05
N VAL A 136 -8.21 5.98 -0.80
CA VAL A 136 -8.20 5.53 -2.19
C VAL A 136 -7.08 4.52 -2.38
N CYS A 137 -7.41 3.37 -2.95
CA CYS A 137 -6.45 2.34 -3.35
C CYS A 137 -6.51 2.11 -4.85
N SER A 138 -5.44 1.58 -5.41
CA SER A 138 -5.41 1.11 -6.79
C SER A 138 -4.97 -0.34 -6.84
N ILE A 139 -5.73 -1.19 -7.51
CA ILE A 139 -5.52 -2.65 -7.52
C ILE A 139 -5.96 -3.22 -8.87
N LYS A 140 -5.43 -4.37 -9.28
CA LYS A 140 -5.96 -5.11 -10.43
C LYS A 140 -7.08 -6.04 -9.99
N LEU A 141 -8.29 -5.78 -10.47
CA LEU A 141 -9.50 -6.57 -10.17
C LEU A 141 -10.24 -6.96 -11.46
N PRO A 142 -11.16 -7.94 -11.41
CA PRO A 142 -12.05 -8.23 -12.53
C PRO A 142 -12.93 -7.02 -12.89
N ASP A 143 -13.50 -6.99 -14.09
CA ASP A 143 -14.41 -5.89 -14.49
C ASP A 143 -15.73 -5.91 -13.70
N SER A 144 -16.19 -7.08 -13.28
CA SER A 144 -17.46 -7.29 -12.56
C SER A 144 -17.23 -7.51 -11.06
N VAL A 145 -16.85 -6.46 -10.33
CA VAL A 145 -16.73 -6.50 -8.87
C VAL A 145 -18.08 -6.16 -8.24
N ASP A 146 -18.60 -7.06 -7.41
CA ASP A 146 -19.81 -6.80 -6.63
C ASP A 146 -19.43 -6.17 -5.29
N ILE A 147 -19.66 -4.87 -5.17
CA ILE A 147 -19.35 -4.10 -3.96
C ILE A 147 -20.20 -4.55 -2.78
N LYS A 148 -21.44 -5.02 -3.01
CA LYS A 148 -22.32 -5.49 -1.93
C LYS A 148 -21.78 -6.77 -1.33
N ALA A 149 -21.47 -7.76 -2.19
CA ALA A 149 -20.86 -9.01 -1.75
C ALA A 149 -19.52 -8.78 -1.02
N LEU A 150 -18.70 -7.83 -1.51
CA LEU A 150 -17.46 -7.45 -0.83
C LEU A 150 -17.71 -6.91 0.58
N ASN A 151 -18.70 -6.01 0.73
CA ASN A 151 -19.03 -5.42 2.02
C ASN A 151 -19.70 -6.41 2.99
N GLU A 152 -20.39 -7.44 2.48
CA GLU A 152 -20.93 -8.54 3.30
C GLU A 152 -19.82 -9.40 3.91
N ASP A 153 -18.72 -9.57 3.19
CA ASP A 153 -17.55 -10.31 3.64
C ASP A 153 -16.55 -9.47 4.47
N LEU A 154 -16.77 -8.15 4.55
CA LEU A 154 -15.94 -7.23 5.34
C LEU A 154 -16.56 -6.95 6.72
N PRO A 155 -15.73 -6.81 7.77
CA PRO A 155 -16.18 -6.32 9.07
C PRO A 155 -16.92 -4.98 8.97
N GLU A 156 -17.81 -4.69 9.91
CA GLU A 156 -18.63 -3.46 9.90
C GLU A 156 -17.79 -2.19 9.85
N GLU A 157 -16.60 -2.24 10.44
CA GLU A 157 -15.64 -1.16 10.49
C GLU A 157 -15.03 -0.81 9.14
N ILE A 158 -15.16 -1.62 8.10
CA ILE A 158 -14.56 -1.41 6.77
C ILE A 158 -15.68 -1.40 5.71
N ARG A 159 -15.75 -0.33 4.92
CA ARG A 159 -16.73 -0.20 3.84
C ARG A 159 -16.09 0.29 2.56
N VAL A 160 -16.39 -0.39 1.47
CA VAL A 160 -16.04 0.01 0.11
C VAL A 160 -17.23 0.72 -0.51
N PHE A 161 -17.01 1.94 -0.99
CA PHE A 161 -18.05 2.76 -1.60
C PHE A 161 -18.11 2.60 -3.13
N GLY A 162 -16.95 2.41 -3.76
CA GLY A 162 -16.85 2.43 -5.22
C GLY A 162 -15.59 1.74 -5.72
N VAL A 163 -15.71 1.08 -6.87
CA VAL A 163 -14.59 0.52 -7.62
C VAL A 163 -14.75 0.94 -9.07
N GLU A 164 -13.80 1.72 -9.57
CA GLU A 164 -13.85 2.27 -10.93
C GLU A 164 -12.65 1.84 -11.74
N ARG A 165 -12.88 1.47 -12.99
CA ARG A 165 -11.81 1.10 -13.92
C ARG A 165 -11.00 2.33 -14.30
N VAL A 166 -9.68 2.20 -14.28
CA VAL A 166 -8.74 3.28 -14.62
C VAL A 166 -7.72 2.84 -15.67
N THR A 167 -6.88 3.77 -16.10
CA THR A 167 -5.77 3.47 -17.01
C THR A 167 -4.74 2.57 -16.34
N LYS A 168 -4.00 1.79 -17.14
CA LYS A 168 -3.00 0.83 -16.64
C LYS A 168 -1.90 1.49 -15.80
N GLY A 169 -1.61 2.77 -16.06
CA GLY A 169 -0.58 3.55 -15.38
C GLY A 169 -1.03 4.25 -14.10
N PHE A 170 -2.33 4.18 -13.75
CA PHE A 170 -2.82 4.80 -12.53
C PHE A 170 -2.15 4.20 -11.29
N ASN A 171 -1.60 5.06 -10.42
CA ASN A 171 -1.09 4.68 -9.11
C ASN A 171 -1.69 5.64 -8.07
N ALA A 172 -2.51 5.10 -7.16
CA ALA A 172 -3.17 5.88 -6.12
C ALA A 172 -2.19 6.66 -5.22
N LYS A 173 -0.96 6.16 -5.04
CA LYS A 173 0.08 6.84 -4.26
C LYS A 173 0.67 8.01 -5.03
N ASP A 174 1.11 7.75 -6.25
CA ASP A 174 1.93 8.69 -7.02
C ASP A 174 1.08 9.80 -7.65
N GLN A 175 -0.21 9.54 -7.91
CA GLN A 175 -1.17 10.51 -8.47
C GLN A 175 -2.01 11.20 -7.39
N CYS A 176 -1.62 11.09 -6.12
CA CYS A 176 -2.23 11.82 -5.02
C CYS A 176 -1.47 13.13 -4.80
N ASN A 177 -2.10 14.26 -5.08
CA ASN A 177 -1.48 15.58 -4.95
C ASN A 177 -1.48 16.11 -3.51
N ALA A 178 -2.57 15.86 -2.78
CA ALA A 178 -2.76 16.34 -1.42
C ALA A 178 -3.62 15.38 -0.62
N ARG A 179 -3.53 15.47 0.71
CA ARG A 179 -4.34 14.73 1.67
C ARG A 179 -4.84 15.71 2.72
N THR A 180 -6.09 15.59 3.11
CA THR A 180 -6.69 16.38 4.20
C THR A 180 -7.02 15.44 5.33
N TYR A 181 -6.55 15.77 6.52
CA TYR A 181 -6.81 15.02 7.75
C TYR A 181 -7.61 15.90 8.70
N THR A 182 -8.52 15.27 9.44
CA THR A 182 -9.27 15.91 10.52
C THR A 182 -8.93 15.15 11.79
N TYR A 183 -8.53 15.87 12.83
CA TYR A 183 -8.29 15.31 14.16
C TYR A 183 -9.48 15.63 15.04
N THR A 184 -10.07 14.60 15.63
CA THR A 184 -11.12 14.73 16.64
C THR A 184 -10.49 14.43 17.98
N LEU A 185 -10.55 15.40 18.88
CA LEU A 185 -10.00 15.29 20.23
C LEU A 185 -10.95 15.96 21.23
N PRO A 186 -10.97 15.52 22.50
CA PRO A 186 -11.72 16.18 23.56
C PRO A 186 -11.28 17.63 23.73
N SER A 187 -12.23 18.54 23.96
CA SER A 187 -11.93 19.98 24.10
C SER A 187 -11.01 20.33 25.28
N VAL A 188 -10.96 19.47 26.31
CA VAL A 188 -10.04 19.60 27.46
C VAL A 188 -8.57 19.56 27.08
N ALA A 189 -8.24 19.06 25.88
CA ALA A 189 -6.87 19.15 25.35
C ALA A 189 -6.39 20.59 25.13
N PHE A 190 -7.32 21.56 25.08
CA PHE A 190 -7.02 22.99 24.99
C PHE A 190 -7.14 23.72 26.34
N ALA A 191 -7.43 23.01 27.43
CA ALA A 191 -7.57 23.62 28.73
C ALA A 191 -6.20 24.07 29.29
N ASP A 192 -6.21 25.07 30.17
CA ASP A 192 -4.99 25.52 30.86
C ASP A 192 -4.40 24.36 31.66
N CYS A 193 -3.12 24.06 31.43
CA CYS A 193 -2.43 22.94 32.05
C CYS A 193 -2.10 23.15 33.54
N THR A 194 -2.24 24.39 34.05
CA THR A 194 -2.00 24.74 35.46
C THR A 194 -3.22 24.46 36.35
N GLU A 195 -4.40 24.33 35.74
CA GLU A 195 -5.66 24.11 36.44
C GLU A 195 -6.12 22.65 36.34
N LYS A 196 -6.87 22.21 37.35
CA LYS A 196 -7.52 20.90 37.31
C LYS A 196 -8.86 21.02 36.61
N HIS A 197 -9.01 20.32 35.50
CA HIS A 197 -10.24 20.28 34.73
C HIS A 197 -10.95 18.93 34.87
N ASP A 198 -12.27 18.96 34.88
CA ASP A 198 -13.11 17.77 34.79
C ASP A 198 -13.18 17.29 33.33
N PHE A 199 -12.63 16.11 33.04
CA PHE A 199 -12.56 15.56 31.69
C PHE A 199 -13.94 15.27 31.06
N GLU A 200 -14.97 15.03 31.86
CA GLU A 200 -16.31 14.68 31.33
C GLU A 200 -17.10 15.94 30.96
N ASN A 201 -17.04 16.94 31.84
CA ASN A 201 -17.88 18.14 31.74
C ASN A 201 -17.18 19.35 31.11
N TYR A 202 -15.84 19.36 31.00
CA TYR A 202 -15.13 20.49 30.43
C TYR A 202 -15.54 20.75 28.97
N ARG A 203 -15.84 22.03 28.67
CA ARG A 203 -16.10 22.53 27.33
C ARG A 203 -15.30 23.81 27.14
N THR A 204 -14.51 23.86 26.06
CA THR A 204 -13.80 25.09 25.69
C THR A 204 -14.77 26.16 25.18
N GLU A 205 -14.44 27.43 25.40
CA GLU A 205 -15.20 28.55 24.86
C GLU A 205 -14.86 28.80 23.38
N ALA A 206 -15.84 29.26 22.60
CA ALA A 206 -15.64 29.52 21.16
C ALA A 206 -14.50 30.51 20.90
N ALA A 207 -14.35 31.54 21.75
CA ALA A 207 -13.27 32.51 21.67
C ALA A 207 -11.86 31.89 21.75
N HIS A 208 -11.72 30.73 22.40
CA HIS A 208 -10.45 30.03 22.52
C HIS A 208 -10.04 29.27 21.25
N LEU A 209 -10.98 29.08 20.31
CA LEU A 209 -10.77 28.33 19.05
C LEU A 209 -10.56 29.24 17.83
N GLU A 210 -10.78 30.55 17.94
CA GLU A 210 -10.73 31.51 16.83
C GLU A 210 -9.38 32.23 16.67
N ASN A 211 -8.37 31.90 17.49
CA ASN A 211 -7.01 32.47 17.42
C ASN A 211 -6.05 31.67 16.53
#